data_AF-A0A1R0GQJ1-F1
#
_entry.id   AF-A0A1R0GQJ1-F1
#
_cell.length_a   1.000
_cell.length_b   1.000
_cell.length_c   1.000
_cell.angle_alpha   90.00
_cell.angle_beta   90.00
_cell.angle_gamma   90.00
#
_symmetry.space_group_name_H-M   'P 1'
#
loop_
_entity.id
_entity.type
_entity.pdbx_description
1 polymer ?
#
loop_
_entity_poly.entity_id
_entity_poly.type
_entity_poly.pdbx_seq_one_letter_code
_entity_poly.pdbx_strand_id
1 'polypeptide(L)' 'VPCLMITVGHDPALPPAFTKNMHRFIPDLTFRHVEPAGHWVLVEQPDTVNSYLREFTSRLFHTPKL' A
#
# COMPACT_ATOMS: atom_id res chain seq x y z
N VAL A 1 -11.52 5.31 9.07
CA VAL A 1 -11.65 4.80 7.68
C VAL A 1 -10.36 4.07 7.37
N PRO A 2 -10.42 2.78 7.01
CA PRO A 2 -9.23 2.01 6.66
C PRO A 2 -8.51 2.58 5.45
N CYS A 3 -7.20 2.70 5.53
CA CYS A 3 -6.35 3.26 4.48
C CYS A 3 -5.18 2.32 4.17
N LEU A 4 -4.88 2.12 2.89
CA LEU A 4 -3.68 1.43 2.43
C LEU A 4 -2.79 2.44 1.68
N MET A 5 -1.53 2.53 2.10
CA MET A 5 -0.49 3.28 1.39
C MET A 5 0.57 2.31 0.91
N ILE A 6 0.85 2.33 -0.39
CA ILE A 6 1.93 1.56 -1.02
C ILE A 6 2.96 2.57 -1.51
N THR A 7 4.19 2.43 -1.04
CA THR A 7 5.35 3.25 -1.46
C THR A 7 6.32 2.41 -2.28
N VAL A 8 7.23 3.07 -2.99
CA VAL A 8 8.15 2.42 -3.93
C VAL A 8 9.58 2.98 -3.85
N GLY A 9 10.59 2.16 -4.13
CA GLY A 9 11.99 2.54 -3.96
C GLY A 9 12.53 3.50 -5.03
N HIS A 10 12.03 3.40 -6.28
CA HIS A 10 12.64 4.05 -7.44
C HIS A 10 11.77 5.17 -8.07
N ASP A 11 10.80 5.72 -7.34
CA ASP A 11 10.05 6.90 -7.79
C ASP A 11 10.79 8.19 -7.38
N PRO A 12 11.41 8.92 -8.33
CA PRO A 12 12.13 10.16 -8.02
C PRO A 12 11.19 11.32 -7.67
N ALA A 13 9.93 11.28 -8.08
CA ALA A 13 8.94 12.32 -7.78
C ALA A 13 8.35 12.12 -6.38
N LEU A 14 8.21 10.87 -5.92
CA LEU A 14 7.62 10.52 -4.62
C LEU A 14 8.50 9.57 -3.79
N PRO A 15 9.66 10.04 -3.28
CA PRO A 15 10.51 9.23 -2.42
C PRO A 15 9.76 8.72 -1.16
N PRO A 16 10.00 7.47 -0.71
CA PRO A 16 9.36 6.91 0.48
C PRO A 16 9.51 7.76 1.74
N ALA A 17 10.61 8.50 1.86
CA ALA A 17 10.90 9.40 2.98
C ALA A 17 9.80 10.46 3.21
N PHE A 18 9.08 10.87 2.16
CA PHE A 18 7.97 11.83 2.29
C PHE A 18 6.80 11.28 3.10
N THR A 19 6.69 9.95 3.22
CA THR A 19 5.57 9.29 3.91
C THR A 19 5.87 8.94 5.38
N LYS A 20 7.08 9.19 5.88
CA LYS A 20 7.57 8.75 7.21
C LYS A 20 6.60 9.02 8.37
N ASN A 21 5.90 10.14 8.34
CA ASN A 21 5.02 10.59 9.43
C ASN A 21 3.52 10.40 9.15
N MET A 22 3.13 9.75 8.06
CA MET A 22 1.72 9.63 7.65
C MET A 22 0.85 8.90 8.69
N HIS A 23 1.43 7.95 9.43
CA HIS A 23 0.76 7.25 10.54
C HIS A 23 0.27 8.19 11.66
N ARG A 24 0.84 9.40 11.78
CA ARG A 24 0.41 10.40 12.77
C ARG A 24 -0.89 11.12 12.37
N PHE A 25 -1.22 11.09 11.08
CA PHE A 25 -2.35 11.83 10.51
C PHE A 25 -3.46 10.90 9.99
N ILE A 26 -3.14 9.62 9.76
CA ILE A 26 -4.07 8.62 9.25
C ILE A 26 -4.20 7.51 10.30
N PRO A 27 -5.26 7.52 11.14
CA PRO A 27 -5.40 6.63 12.30
C PRO A 27 -5.46 5.13 12.00
N ASP A 28 -5.90 4.74 10.79
CA ASP A 28 -6.08 3.36 10.36
C ASP A 28 -5.28 3.11 9.07
N LEU A 29 -3.97 3.34 9.16
CA LEU A 29 -3.05 3.24 8.03
C LEU A 29 -2.35 1.88 8.02
N THR A 30 -2.62 1.08 6.99
CA THR A 30 -1.77 -0.02 6.56
C THR A 30 -0.68 0.52 5.64
N PHE A 31 0.59 0.27 5.97
CA PHE A 31 1.72 0.65 5.13
C PHE A 31 2.32 -0.59 4.42
N ARG A 32 2.65 -0.42 3.14
CA ARG A 32 3.37 -1.39 2.31
C ARG A 32 4.45 -0.69 1.49
N HIS A 33 5.49 -1.42 1.15
CA HIS A 33 6.62 -0.90 0.38
C HIS A 33 7.05 -1.90 -0.67
N VAL A 34 7.36 -1.42 -1.88
CA VAL A 34 7.84 -2.22 -3.00
C VAL A 34 9.15 -1.62 -3.50
N GLU A 35 10.27 -2.16 -3.04
CA GLU A 35 11.60 -1.63 -3.37
C GLU A 35 11.86 -1.63 -4.90
N PRO A 36 11.67 -2.75 -5.65
CA PRO A 36 11.98 -2.78 -7.09
C PRO A 36 10.85 -2.23 -7.97
N ALA A 37 10.39 -1.00 -7.71
CA ALA A 37 9.36 -0.32 -8.50
C ALA A 37 9.55 1.20 -8.50
N GLY A 38 8.99 1.87 -9.50
CA GLY A 38 8.88 3.32 -9.59
C GLY A 38 7.42 3.76 -9.66
N HIS A 39 7.19 4.82 -10.43
CA HIS A 39 5.91 5.53 -10.46
C HIS A 39 4.71 4.65 -10.88
N TRP A 40 4.96 3.62 -11.70
CA TRP A 40 3.94 2.79 -12.30
C TRP A 40 3.86 1.41 -11.63
N VAL A 41 3.95 1.37 -10.29
CA VAL A 41 4.02 0.16 -9.47
C VAL A 41 2.96 -0.90 -9.77
N LEU A 42 1.75 -0.49 -10.17
CA LEU A 42 0.66 -1.39 -10.54
C LEU A 42 0.99 -2.23 -11.79
N VAL A 43 1.82 -1.68 -12.68
CA VAL A 43 2.29 -2.33 -13.91
C VAL A 43 3.63 -3.03 -13.69
N GLU A 44 4.53 -2.42 -12.91
CA GLU A 44 5.89 -2.93 -12.68
C GLU A 44 5.89 -4.15 -11.73
N GLN A 45 4.98 -4.16 -10.75
CA GLN A 45 4.92 -5.17 -9.68
C GLN A 45 3.48 -5.65 -9.45
N PRO A 46 2.80 -6.16 -10.50
CA PRO A 46 1.36 -6.46 -10.46
C PRO A 46 1.04 -7.53 -9.41
N ASP A 47 1.83 -8.60 -9.32
CA ASP A 47 1.59 -9.69 -8.38
C ASP A 47 1.74 -9.23 -6.93
N THR A 48 2.81 -8.48 -6.65
CA THR A 48 3.08 -7.90 -5.33
C THR A 48 1.96 -6.96 -4.92
N VAL A 49 1.59 -6.00 -5.76
CA VAL A 49 0.53 -5.04 -5.43
C VAL A 49 -0.83 -5.73 -5.32
N ASN A 50 -1.16 -6.65 -6.22
CA ASN A 50 -2.41 -7.41 -6.14
C ASN A 50 -2.49 -8.23 -4.84
N SER A 51 -1.38 -8.78 -4.35
CA SER A 51 -1.36 -9.49 -3.07
C SER A 51 -1.72 -8.55 -1.90
N TYR A 52 -1.18 -7.33 -1.88
CA TYR A 52 -1.48 -6.33 -0.85
C TYR A 52 -2.93 -5.84 -0.92
N LEU A 53 -3.44 -5.62 -2.14
CA LEU A 53 -4.84 -5.23 -2.34
C LEU A 53 -5.80 -6.33 -1.89
N ARG A 54 -5.54 -7.60 -2.24
CA ARG A 54 -6.35 -8.75 -1.77
C ARG A 54 -6.33 -8.87 -0.26
N GLU A 55 -5.15 -8.80 0.35
CA GLU A 55 -4.99 -8.85 1.79
C GLU A 55 -5.79 -7.73 2.47
N PHE A 56 -5.62 -6.48 2.01
CA PHE A 56 -6.30 -5.31 2.56
C PHE A 56 -7.82 -5.42 2.41
N THR A 57 -8.31 -5.67 1.19
CA THR A 57 -9.76 -5.77 0.92
C THR A 57 -10.42 -6.95 1.62
N SER A 58 -9.73 -8.09 1.75
CA SER A 58 -10.26 -9.24 2.49
C SER A 58 -10.55 -8.90 3.95
N ARG A 59 -9.74 -8.05 4.61
CA ARG A 59 -10.02 -7.60 5.99
C ARG A 59 -11.24 -6.69 6.08
N LEU A 60 -11.52 -5.93 5.02
CA LEU A 60 -12.64 -4.99 4.99
C LEU A 60 -13.97 -5.66 4.71
N PHE A 61 -13.95 -6.70 3.88
CA PHE A 61 -15.16 -7.34 3.36
C PHE A 61 -15.33 -8.80 3.81
N HIS A 62 -14.58 -9.25 4.82
CA HIS A 62 -14.85 -10.55 5.44
C HIS A 62 -16.19 -10.50 6.18
N THR A 63 -17.25 -10.89 5.48
CA THR A 63 -18.49 -11.38 6.09
C THR A 63 -18.16 -12.72 6.76
N PRO A 64 -18.42 -12.91 8.06
CA PRO A 64 -18.40 -14.24 8.64
C PRO A 64 -19.36 -15.11 7.81
N LYS A 65 -18.89 -16.27 7.33
CA LYS A 65 -19.83 -17.29 6.86
C LYS A 65 -20.65 -17.71 8.09
N LEU A 66 -21.95 -17.39 8.06
CA LEU A 66 -22.94 -17.95 8.98
C LEU A 66 -22.96 -19.48 8.85
#